data_AF-A0A433UCV7-F1
#
_entry.id   AF-A0A433UCV7-F1
#
_cell.length_a   1.000
_cell.length_b   1.000
_cell.length_c   1.000
_cell.angle_alpha   90.00
_cell.angle_beta   90.00
_cell.angle_gamma   90.00
#
_symmetry.space_group_name_H-M   'P 1'
#
loop_
_entity.id
_entity.type
_entity.pdbx_description
1 polymer ?
#
loop_
_entity_poly.entity_id
_entity_poly.type
_entity_poly.pdbx_seq_one_letter_code
_entity_poly.pdbx_strand_id
1 'polypeptide(L)'
;MADEGDSSLPPEHTTSETNQSLMGKSSEDRVGSADSVSRVGSQEAQDNDAKKSLVEEMKSISIVDVIKPISEIFDPDKYPPSYKEYSDKENKALKYCKTFIKQYNFLFDRRRPLFLKPKNVFGVEKLVCTTLKPGQLPYKDLLDWPGIAEFVAGYVDYDVLRPPHMLPKVLHAPRTTLDRLHGHCFDISTLLCSMLIGAGYDAFVVSGYATREVCLRDLSYTKCPFVEDDQKVYLPLKQRKVCRYTPRAPRLFRSEY
;
A
#
# COMPACT_ATOMS: atom_id res chain seq x y z
N MET A 1 -38.70 37.94 21.64
CA MET A 1 -37.67 38.94 21.29
C MET A 1 -36.43 38.14 20.92
N ALA A 2 -36.34 37.72 19.67
CA ALA A 2 -35.55 38.35 18.59
C ALA A 2 -34.03 38.09 18.84
N ASP A 3 -33.24 37.50 17.95
CA ASP A 3 -33.35 37.39 16.49
C ASP A 3 -32.40 36.27 15.99
N GLU A 4 -32.72 35.68 14.84
CA GLU A 4 -31.88 34.77 14.06
C GLU A 4 -30.95 35.56 13.10
N GLY A 5 -29.88 34.93 12.61
CA GLY A 5 -29.03 35.45 11.53
C GLY A 5 -27.63 34.82 11.57
N ASP A 6 -27.42 33.66 10.96
CA ASP A 6 -27.01 33.46 9.57
C ASP A 6 -25.60 34.02 9.26
N SER A 7 -24.58 33.16 9.37
CA SER A 7 -23.20 33.47 8.99
C SER A 7 -22.84 32.74 7.70
N SER A 8 -22.98 33.47 6.60
CA SER A 8 -22.64 33.09 5.24
C SER A 8 -21.13 33.11 5.00
N LEU A 9 -20.63 32.03 4.37
CA LEU A 9 -19.27 31.87 3.86
C LEU A 9 -19.08 32.68 2.55
N PRO A 10 -17.89 33.27 2.28
CA PRO A 10 -17.61 33.91 1.00
C PRO A 10 -17.07 32.92 -0.05
N PRO A 11 -17.18 33.25 -1.36
CA PRO A 11 -17.10 32.30 -2.46
C PRO A 11 -15.69 32.02 -3.00
N GLU A 12 -15.53 30.82 -3.55
CA GLU A 12 -14.39 30.33 -4.31
C GLU A 12 -14.27 31.05 -5.67
N HIS A 13 -13.13 31.69 -5.92
CA HIS A 13 -12.75 32.17 -7.24
C HIS A 13 -11.75 31.20 -7.88
N THR A 14 -12.24 30.53 -8.92
CA THR A 14 -11.47 29.81 -9.93
C THR A 14 -10.77 30.82 -10.85
N THR A 15 -9.45 30.76 -10.94
CA THR A 15 -8.70 31.44 -12.01
C THR A 15 -7.70 30.46 -12.63
N SER A 16 -7.99 30.15 -13.89
CA SER A 16 -7.18 29.44 -14.87
C SER A 16 -5.85 30.15 -15.11
N GLU A 17 -4.74 29.49 -14.80
CA GLU A 17 -3.41 29.94 -15.20
C GLU A 17 -3.23 29.74 -16.71
N THR A 18 -3.03 30.87 -17.39
CA THR A 18 -2.84 30.98 -18.84
C THR A 18 -1.33 31.10 -19.08
N ASN A 19 -0.73 30.14 -19.78
CA ASN A 19 0.68 30.14 -20.12
C ASN A 19 1.03 31.33 -21.03
N GLN A 20 1.86 32.25 -20.52
CA GLN A 20 2.43 33.36 -21.29
C GLN A 20 3.61 32.89 -22.14
N SER A 21 3.44 33.08 -23.45
CA SER A 21 4.48 33.09 -24.48
C SER A 21 5.32 34.37 -24.37
N LEU A 22 6.65 34.23 -24.43
CA LEU A 22 7.58 35.34 -24.59
C LEU A 22 8.46 35.09 -25.82
N MET A 23 8.23 35.92 -26.84
CA MET A 23 9.02 36.04 -28.06
C MET A 23 9.91 37.30 -27.98
N GLY A 24 11.14 37.22 -28.51
CA GLY A 24 12.00 38.37 -28.83
C GLY A 24 13.42 37.91 -29.19
N LYS A 25 13.74 37.70 -30.49
CA LYS A 25 14.52 38.61 -31.39
C LYS A 25 16.00 38.75 -30.99
N SER A 26 17.04 38.74 -31.83
CA SER A 26 17.26 38.67 -33.29
C SER A 26 18.78 38.87 -33.51
N SER A 27 19.43 38.18 -34.46
CA SER A 27 20.42 38.76 -35.40
C SER A 27 21.23 37.69 -36.15
N GLU A 28 21.43 37.95 -37.43
CA GLU A 28 21.94 37.10 -38.51
C GLU A 28 23.48 37.05 -38.58
N ASP A 29 24.05 35.97 -39.13
CA ASP A 29 25.09 36.05 -40.18
C ASP A 29 25.33 34.70 -40.91
N ARG A 30 25.01 34.71 -42.21
CA ARG A 30 25.55 34.05 -43.44
C ARG A 30 26.88 33.24 -43.27
N VAL A 31 27.24 32.13 -43.96
CA VAL A 31 26.89 31.40 -45.21
C VAL A 31 27.41 29.94 -45.06
N GLY A 32 26.74 28.93 -45.66
CA GLY A 32 27.49 27.87 -46.37
C GLY A 32 27.20 26.39 -46.05
N SER A 33 26.48 25.77 -46.99
CA SER A 33 26.66 24.40 -47.51
C SER A 33 25.68 23.30 -47.07
N ALA A 34 25.04 22.75 -48.10
CA ALA A 34 24.03 21.71 -48.15
C ALA A 34 24.57 20.32 -47.76
N ASP A 35 23.79 19.57 -46.99
CA ASP A 35 23.06 18.37 -47.45
C ASP A 35 22.69 17.45 -46.26
N SER A 36 21.48 16.87 -46.34
CA SER A 36 20.96 15.73 -45.54
C SER A 36 20.36 15.95 -44.15
N VAL A 37 19.17 16.56 -44.06
CA VAL A 37 18.26 16.38 -42.90
C VAL A 37 16.81 16.23 -43.38
N SER A 38 16.39 15.01 -43.68
CA SER A 38 14.98 14.68 -43.99
C SER A 38 14.56 13.32 -43.44
N ARG A 39 14.93 13.01 -42.19
CA ARG A 39 14.61 11.70 -41.57
C ARG A 39 14.24 11.72 -40.09
N VAL A 40 14.03 12.89 -39.48
CA VAL A 40 13.72 13.00 -38.04
C VAL A 40 12.22 13.29 -37.78
N GLY A 41 11.50 13.90 -38.73
CA GLY A 41 10.11 14.34 -38.52
C GLY A 41 9.04 13.25 -38.60
N SER A 42 9.35 12.05 -39.11
CA SER A 42 8.34 11.01 -39.38
C SER A 42 8.18 10.00 -38.25
N GLN A 43 9.17 9.87 -37.35
CA GLN A 43 9.12 8.92 -36.24
C GLN A 43 8.42 9.53 -35.01
N GLU A 44 8.64 10.82 -34.74
CA GLU A 44 8.00 11.52 -33.61
C GLU A 44 6.47 11.64 -33.78
N ALA A 45 5.96 11.73 -35.01
CA ALA A 45 4.53 11.80 -35.28
C ALA A 45 3.82 10.46 -34.99
N GLN A 46 4.44 9.34 -35.38
CA GLN A 46 3.89 8.00 -35.14
C GLN A 46 3.92 7.63 -33.65
N ASP A 47 4.96 8.03 -32.93
CA ASP A 47 5.05 7.80 -31.48
C ASP A 47 4.04 8.62 -30.67
N ASN A 48 3.67 9.81 -31.16
CA ASN A 48 2.68 10.67 -30.49
C ASN A 48 1.25 10.18 -30.69
N ASP A 49 0.94 9.59 -31.85
CA ASP A 49 -0.39 9.02 -32.11
C ASP A 49 -0.58 7.68 -31.40
N ALA A 50 0.47 6.86 -31.29
CA ALA A 50 0.46 5.65 -30.44
C ALA A 50 0.32 5.97 -28.94
N LYS A 51 0.90 7.08 -28.47
CA LYS A 51 0.72 7.53 -27.08
C LYS A 51 -0.71 8.02 -26.82
N LYS A 52 -1.35 8.67 -27.79
CA LYS A 52 -2.75 9.13 -27.65
C LYS A 52 -3.73 7.96 -27.60
N SER A 53 -3.56 6.93 -28.44
CA SER A 53 -4.41 5.75 -28.42
C SER A 53 -4.31 4.99 -27.09
N LEU A 54 -3.10 4.85 -26.53
CA LEU A 54 -2.90 4.24 -25.22
C LEU A 54 -3.54 5.07 -24.08
N VAL A 55 -3.49 6.40 -24.15
CA VAL A 55 -4.13 7.28 -23.16
C VAL A 55 -5.66 7.18 -23.23
N GLU A 56 -6.23 6.98 -24.41
CA GLU A 56 -7.67 6.75 -24.60
C GLU A 56 -8.10 5.38 -24.06
N GLU A 57 -7.29 4.34 -24.29
CA GLU A 57 -7.49 3.01 -23.70
C GLU A 57 -7.41 3.07 -22.17
N MET A 58 -6.46 3.79 -21.59
CA MET A 58 -6.34 3.97 -20.13
C MET A 58 -7.53 4.73 -19.51
N LYS A 59 -8.12 5.68 -20.24
CA LYS A 59 -9.33 6.41 -19.79
C LYS A 59 -10.59 5.54 -19.83
N SER A 60 -10.62 4.53 -20.71
CA SER A 60 -11.74 3.60 -20.83
C SER A 60 -11.79 2.56 -19.70
N ILE A 61 -10.67 2.36 -18.99
CA ILE A 61 -10.62 1.53 -17.79
C ILE A 61 -11.23 2.33 -16.64
N SER A 62 -12.55 2.29 -16.52
CA SER A 62 -13.20 2.66 -15.27
C SER A 62 -12.74 1.66 -14.20
N ILE A 63 -11.91 2.11 -13.25
CA ILE A 63 -11.72 1.41 -11.99
C ILE A 63 -13.04 1.54 -11.24
N VAL A 64 -13.98 0.66 -11.59
CA VAL A 64 -15.15 0.45 -10.76
C VAL A 64 -14.58 -0.21 -9.51
N ASP A 65 -14.70 0.46 -8.37
CA ASP A 65 -14.54 -0.14 -7.06
C ASP A 65 -15.61 -1.24 -6.92
N VAL A 66 -15.44 -2.36 -7.62
CA VAL A 66 -16.27 -3.55 -7.48
C VAL A 66 -15.80 -4.26 -6.22
N ILE A 67 -15.98 -3.60 -5.07
CA ILE A 67 -16.18 -4.35 -3.85
C ILE A 67 -17.57 -4.96 -4.02
N LYS A 68 -17.61 -6.18 -4.58
CA LYS A 68 -18.73 -7.06 -4.27
C LYS A 68 -18.82 -7.06 -2.74
N PRO A 69 -19.96 -6.67 -2.13
CA PRO A 69 -20.17 -7.05 -0.75
C PRO A 69 -20.08 -8.57 -0.77
N ILE A 70 -18.98 -9.12 -0.26
CA ILE A 70 -18.80 -10.56 -0.14
C ILE A 70 -20.01 -10.99 0.68
N SER A 71 -20.99 -11.59 0.00
CA SER A 71 -22.17 -12.13 0.63
C SER A 71 -21.64 -13.23 1.53
N GLU A 72 -21.52 -12.90 2.81
CA GLU A 72 -21.02 -13.78 3.84
C GLU A 72 -21.93 -15.00 3.86
N ILE A 73 -21.47 -16.12 3.29
CA ILE A 73 -22.06 -17.44 3.54
C ILE A 73 -21.62 -17.80 4.97
N PHE A 74 -22.16 -17.07 5.93
CA PHE A 74 -21.86 -17.21 7.34
C PHE A 74 -22.99 -17.99 7.98
N ASP A 75 -22.81 -19.32 8.09
CA ASP A 75 -23.74 -20.15 8.82
C ASP A 75 -23.44 -20.02 10.33
N PRO A 76 -24.28 -19.32 11.11
CA PRO A 76 -24.02 -19.07 12.53
C PRO A 76 -24.05 -20.35 13.37
N ASP A 77 -24.60 -21.44 12.85
CA ASP A 77 -24.77 -22.72 13.55
C ASP A 77 -23.53 -23.61 13.46
N LYS A 78 -22.62 -23.35 12.52
CA LYS A 78 -21.34 -24.07 12.40
C LYS A 78 -20.35 -23.70 13.52
N TYR A 79 -20.58 -22.58 14.19
CA TYR A 79 -19.68 -22.05 15.21
C TYR A 79 -20.06 -22.51 16.61
N PRO A 80 -19.07 -22.85 17.47
CA PRO A 80 -19.34 -23.31 18.82
C PRO A 80 -19.93 -22.19 19.70
N PRO A 81 -20.70 -22.54 20.75
CA PRO A 81 -21.36 -21.56 21.63
C PRO A 81 -20.37 -20.61 22.32
N SER A 82 -19.11 -21.02 22.47
CA SER A 82 -18.01 -20.18 22.96
C SER A 82 -17.84 -18.86 22.19
N TYR A 83 -18.34 -18.74 20.95
CA TYR A 83 -18.27 -17.50 20.18
C TYR A 83 -19.41 -16.52 20.53
N LYS A 84 -20.54 -17.05 21.00
CA LYS A 84 -21.78 -16.33 21.30
C LYS A 84 -21.91 -16.01 22.79
N GLU A 85 -21.32 -16.84 23.64
CA GLU A 85 -21.44 -16.75 25.10
C GLU A 85 -20.12 -16.36 25.78
N TYR A 86 -20.26 -15.91 27.02
CA TYR A 86 -19.14 -15.61 27.92
C TYR A 86 -18.95 -16.75 28.91
N SER A 87 -17.69 -17.16 29.12
CA SER A 87 -17.33 -17.94 30.29
C SER A 87 -17.25 -17.06 31.55
N ASP A 88 -17.47 -17.60 32.75
CA ASP A 88 -17.31 -16.87 34.02
C ASP A 88 -15.93 -16.22 34.18
N LYS A 89 -14.89 -16.91 33.68
CA LYS A 89 -13.51 -16.40 33.67
C LYS A 89 -13.37 -15.21 32.71
N GLU A 90 -13.96 -15.31 31.52
CA GLU A 90 -13.97 -14.23 30.52
C GLU A 90 -14.72 -13.01 31.06
N ASN A 91 -15.86 -13.20 31.74
CA ASN A 91 -16.62 -12.12 32.37
C ASN A 91 -15.83 -11.36 33.43
N LYS A 92 -15.07 -12.07 34.28
CA LYS A 92 -14.17 -11.44 35.27
C LYS A 92 -13.07 -10.65 34.56
N ALA A 93 -12.42 -11.24 33.56
CA ALA A 93 -11.36 -10.58 32.80
C ALA A 93 -11.87 -9.32 32.06
N LEU A 94 -13.06 -9.39 31.47
CA LEU A 94 -13.70 -8.26 30.80
C LEU A 94 -14.01 -7.11 31.77
N LYS A 95 -14.44 -7.42 33.00
CA LYS A 95 -14.63 -6.41 34.06
C LYS A 95 -13.33 -5.70 34.41
N TYR A 96 -12.25 -6.45 34.65
CA TYR A 96 -10.93 -5.85 34.92
C TYR A 96 -10.44 -5.00 33.75
N CYS A 97 -10.62 -5.48 32.52
CA CYS A 97 -10.22 -4.74 31.34
C CYS A 97 -11.00 -3.44 31.16
N LYS A 98 -12.32 -3.44 31.42
CA LYS A 98 -13.15 -2.23 31.40
C LYS A 98 -12.66 -1.21 32.44
N THR A 99 -12.31 -1.64 33.64
CA THR A 99 -11.74 -0.76 34.67
C THR A 99 -10.38 -0.19 34.23
N PHE A 100 -9.51 -1.04 33.67
CA PHE A 100 -8.20 -0.61 33.19
C PHE A 100 -8.29 0.43 32.07
N ILE A 101 -9.17 0.22 31.08
CA ILE A 101 -9.38 1.19 30.00
C ILE A 101 -9.85 2.54 30.54
N LYS A 102 -10.76 2.54 31.52
CA LYS A 102 -11.22 3.79 32.17
C LYS A 102 -10.07 4.51 32.87
N GLN A 103 -9.25 3.78 33.63
CA GLN A 103 -8.08 4.34 34.32
C GLN A 103 -7.05 4.87 33.31
N TYR A 104 -6.79 4.11 32.23
CA TYR A 104 -5.86 4.50 31.18
C TYR A 104 -6.30 5.77 30.47
N ASN A 105 -7.57 5.85 30.07
CA ASN A 105 -8.11 7.03 29.39
C ASN A 105 -8.11 8.26 30.32
N PHE A 106 -8.37 8.06 31.62
CA PHE A 106 -8.29 9.15 32.60
C PHE A 106 -6.86 9.69 32.76
N LEU A 107 -5.86 8.80 32.78
CA LEU A 107 -4.45 9.20 32.91
C LEU A 107 -3.88 9.78 31.60
N PHE A 108 -4.35 9.30 30.45
CA PHE A 108 -3.79 9.60 29.13
C PHE A 108 -4.86 10.02 28.12
N ASP A 109 -5.57 11.11 28.41
CA ASP A 109 -6.73 11.58 27.63
C ASP A 109 -6.40 11.90 26.14
N ARG A 110 -5.17 12.34 25.85
CA ARG A 110 -4.74 12.65 24.47
C ARG A 110 -4.29 11.45 23.65
N ARG A 111 -4.22 10.25 24.24
CA ARG A 111 -3.75 9.03 23.53
C ARG A 111 -4.90 8.30 22.86
N ARG A 112 -4.59 7.53 21.82
CA ARG A 112 -5.58 6.65 21.16
C ARG A 112 -6.11 5.60 22.15
N PRO A 113 -7.39 5.24 22.07
CA PRO A 113 -7.99 4.23 22.94
C PRO A 113 -7.35 2.85 22.68
N LEU A 114 -7.21 2.06 23.74
CA LEU A 114 -6.60 0.74 23.67
C LEU A 114 -7.50 -0.28 22.96
N PHE A 115 -6.91 -1.07 22.07
CA PHE A 115 -7.58 -2.17 21.36
C PHE A 115 -7.60 -3.45 22.20
N LEU A 116 -8.36 -3.45 23.31
CA LEU A 116 -8.38 -4.62 24.22
C LEU A 116 -9.66 -5.45 24.12
N LYS A 117 -10.80 -4.83 23.84
CA LYS A 117 -12.12 -5.49 23.84
C LYS A 117 -12.93 -5.26 22.55
N PRO A 118 -12.43 -5.64 21.37
CA PRO A 118 -13.21 -5.55 20.14
C PRO A 118 -14.44 -6.47 20.16
N LYS A 119 -15.38 -6.19 19.26
CA LYS A 119 -16.51 -7.09 19.01
C LYS A 119 -16.06 -8.24 18.11
N ASN A 120 -16.59 -9.43 18.32
CA ASN A 120 -16.47 -10.55 17.39
C ASN A 120 -17.50 -10.41 16.25
N VAL A 121 -17.47 -11.31 15.25
CA VAL A 121 -18.49 -11.39 14.18
C VAL A 121 -19.90 -11.51 14.73
N PHE A 122 -20.06 -12.22 15.84
CA PHE A 122 -21.34 -12.37 16.54
C PHE A 122 -21.74 -11.14 17.38
N GLY A 123 -21.01 -10.02 17.30
CA GLY A 123 -21.27 -8.78 18.05
C GLY A 123 -20.90 -8.81 19.53
N VAL A 124 -20.35 -9.93 20.02
CA VAL A 124 -19.94 -10.14 21.42
C VAL A 124 -18.58 -9.51 21.68
N GLU A 125 -18.43 -8.73 22.76
CA GLU A 125 -17.15 -8.10 23.11
C GLU A 125 -16.20 -9.10 23.76
N LYS A 126 -15.14 -9.51 23.07
CA LYS A 126 -14.15 -10.43 23.62
C LYS A 126 -12.80 -9.75 23.78
N LEU A 127 -12.00 -10.26 24.72
CA LEU A 127 -10.63 -9.80 24.89
C LEU A 127 -9.79 -10.28 23.71
N VAL A 128 -8.93 -9.41 23.17
CA VAL A 128 -8.02 -9.78 22.06
C VAL A 128 -7.19 -11.02 22.41
N CYS A 129 -6.67 -11.12 23.64
CA CYS A 129 -5.88 -12.29 24.04
C CYS A 129 -6.68 -13.60 24.05
N THR A 130 -8.01 -13.56 24.14
CA THR A 130 -8.86 -14.77 24.13
C THR A 130 -9.17 -15.27 22.72
N THR A 131 -8.89 -14.47 21.67
CA THR A 131 -9.08 -14.90 20.27
C THR A 131 -7.91 -15.76 19.79
N LEU A 132 -6.72 -15.60 20.36
CA LEU A 132 -5.55 -16.43 20.09
C LEU A 132 -5.74 -17.82 20.71
N LYS A 133 -6.29 -18.74 19.92
CA LYS A 133 -6.36 -20.16 20.24
C LYS A 133 -5.30 -20.89 19.41
N PRO A 134 -4.41 -21.70 20.01
CA PRO A 134 -3.45 -22.49 19.24
C PRO A 134 -4.19 -23.38 18.24
N GLY A 135 -3.87 -23.25 16.95
CA GLY A 135 -4.47 -24.03 15.88
C GLY A 135 -3.37 -24.70 15.06
N GLN A 136 -3.44 -26.01 14.87
CA GLN A 136 -2.46 -26.74 14.07
C GLN A 136 -3.18 -27.59 13.03
N LEU A 137 -2.68 -27.56 11.80
CA LEU A 137 -3.15 -28.42 10.73
C LEU A 137 -2.22 -29.65 10.61
N PRO A 138 -2.75 -30.85 10.29
CA PRO A 138 -1.96 -32.08 10.24
C PRO A 138 -1.17 -32.22 8.92
N TYR A 139 -0.42 -31.18 8.54
CA TYR A 139 0.45 -31.19 7.35
C TYR A 139 1.88 -30.86 7.75
N LYS A 140 2.84 -31.58 7.16
CA LYS A 140 4.26 -31.42 7.50
C LYS A 140 4.79 -30.04 7.14
N ASP A 141 4.37 -29.52 5.99
CA ASP A 141 4.82 -28.21 5.48
C ASP A 141 4.34 -27.03 6.35
N LEU A 142 3.30 -27.27 7.16
CA LEU A 142 2.69 -26.29 8.07
C LEU A 142 3.23 -26.39 9.51
N LEU A 143 4.33 -27.11 9.71
CA LEU A 143 5.09 -27.11 10.97
C LEU A 143 6.16 -26.03 11.01
N ASP A 144 6.68 -25.66 9.85
CA ASP A 144 7.74 -24.66 9.72
C ASP A 144 7.13 -23.25 9.58
N TRP A 145 7.73 -22.26 10.24
CA TRP A 145 7.27 -20.87 10.16
C TRP A 145 7.19 -20.29 8.73
N PRO A 146 8.10 -20.59 7.76
CA PRO A 146 7.96 -20.06 6.41
C PRO A 146 6.77 -20.68 5.66
N GLY A 147 6.53 -21.99 5.84
CA GLY A 147 5.40 -22.66 5.19
C GLY A 147 4.05 -22.17 5.72
N ILE A 148 3.96 -21.89 7.02
CA ILE A 148 2.78 -21.24 7.61
C ILE A 148 2.57 -19.84 7.03
N ALA A 149 3.64 -19.04 6.91
CA ALA A 149 3.54 -17.68 6.38
C ALA A 149 3.11 -17.67 4.90
N GLU A 150 3.68 -18.57 4.10
CA GLU A 150 3.32 -18.74 2.68
C GLU A 150 1.87 -19.20 2.52
N PHE A 151 1.42 -20.13 3.36
CA PHE A 151 0.02 -20.56 3.38
C PHE A 151 -0.93 -19.41 3.67
N VAL A 152 -0.69 -18.64 4.74
CA VAL A 152 -1.58 -17.52 5.09
C VAL A 152 -1.57 -16.45 3.99
N ALA A 153 -0.40 -16.14 3.41
CA ALA A 153 -0.26 -15.14 2.36
C ALA A 153 -0.89 -15.55 1.01
N GLY A 154 -0.91 -16.86 0.72
CA GLY A 154 -1.44 -17.40 -0.53
C GLY A 154 -2.93 -17.72 -0.51
N TYR A 155 -3.48 -18.12 0.64
CA TYR A 155 -4.88 -18.58 0.75
C TYR A 155 -5.84 -17.53 1.32
N VAL A 156 -5.35 -16.47 1.98
CA VAL A 156 -6.20 -15.45 2.58
C VAL A 156 -6.10 -14.14 1.81
N ASP A 157 -7.26 -13.67 1.34
CA ASP A 157 -7.37 -12.39 0.66
C ASP A 157 -7.41 -11.22 1.65
N TYR A 158 -6.69 -10.17 1.29
CA TYR A 158 -6.47 -9.01 2.15
C TYR A 158 -7.56 -7.96 1.96
N ASP A 159 -8.26 -7.64 3.05
CA ASP A 159 -9.25 -6.57 3.10
C ASP A 159 -8.68 -5.31 3.74
N VAL A 160 -8.78 -4.19 3.03
CA VAL A 160 -8.36 -2.87 3.52
C VAL A 160 -9.31 -2.38 4.62
N LEU A 161 -8.75 -1.85 5.70
CA LEU A 161 -9.50 -1.20 6.78
C LEU A 161 -10.24 0.05 6.26
N ARG A 162 -11.54 0.12 6.54
CA ARG A 162 -12.39 1.27 6.21
C ARG A 162 -13.02 1.84 7.48
N PRO A 163 -12.60 3.01 7.98
CA PRO A 163 -11.53 3.88 7.47
C PRO A 163 -10.10 3.39 7.82
N PRO A 164 -9.06 3.71 7.03
CA PRO A 164 -7.71 3.14 7.17
C PRO A 164 -6.91 3.66 8.37
N HIS A 165 -7.29 4.81 8.92
CA HIS A 165 -6.60 5.47 10.04
C HIS A 165 -7.15 5.06 11.41
N MET A 166 -8.16 4.19 11.45
CA MET A 166 -8.80 3.73 12.69
C MET A 166 -8.59 2.24 12.88
N LEU A 167 -8.62 1.81 14.13
CA LEU A 167 -8.66 0.40 14.50
C LEU A 167 -10.00 -0.22 14.05
N PRO A 168 -10.00 -1.51 13.68
CA PRO A 168 -11.22 -2.19 13.30
C PRO A 168 -12.21 -2.25 14.48
N LYS A 169 -13.51 -2.16 14.20
CA LYS A 169 -14.55 -2.31 15.22
C LYS A 169 -14.76 -3.78 15.60
N VAL A 170 -14.54 -4.66 14.62
CA VAL A 170 -14.73 -6.10 14.72
C VAL A 170 -13.41 -6.80 14.49
N LEU A 171 -13.06 -7.73 15.37
CA LEU A 171 -11.93 -8.64 15.22
C LEU A 171 -12.48 -10.03 14.98
N HIS A 172 -12.14 -10.63 13.85
CA HIS A 172 -12.50 -12.01 13.55
C HIS A 172 -11.59 -12.96 14.32
N ALA A 173 -12.17 -14.06 14.79
CA ALA A 173 -11.37 -15.14 15.36
C ALA A 173 -10.63 -15.87 14.23
N PRO A 174 -9.47 -16.50 14.51
CA PRO A 174 -8.67 -17.18 13.49
C PRO A 174 -9.45 -18.21 12.68
N ARG A 175 -10.36 -18.96 13.33
CA ARG A 175 -11.25 -19.91 12.63
C ARG A 175 -12.19 -19.22 11.65
N THR A 176 -12.78 -18.10 12.04
CA THR A 176 -13.68 -17.34 11.18
C THR A 176 -12.94 -16.75 9.98
N THR A 177 -11.70 -16.29 10.17
CA THR A 177 -10.85 -15.82 9.07
C THR A 177 -10.52 -16.95 8.09
N LEU A 178 -10.23 -18.17 8.58
CA LEU A 178 -10.03 -19.34 7.72
C LEU A 178 -11.29 -19.74 6.96
N ASP A 179 -12.45 -19.74 7.61
CA ASP A 179 -13.72 -20.11 6.96
C ASP A 179 -14.11 -19.09 5.88
N ARG A 180 -13.77 -17.80 6.08
CA ARG A 180 -14.05 -16.73 5.13
C ARG A 180 -12.99 -16.61 4.03
N LEU A 181 -11.76 -17.03 4.29
CA LEU A 181 -10.58 -16.77 3.43
C LEU A 181 -10.37 -15.28 3.08
N HIS A 182 -10.95 -14.38 3.87
CA HIS A 182 -10.85 -12.93 3.73
C HIS A 182 -10.68 -12.31 5.12
N GLY A 183 -9.83 -11.29 5.24
CA GLY A 183 -9.66 -10.58 6.51
C GLY A 183 -8.80 -9.33 6.40
N HIS A 184 -8.91 -8.46 7.41
CA HIS A 184 -8.03 -7.30 7.52
C HIS A 184 -6.67 -7.68 8.14
N CYS A 185 -5.76 -6.70 8.24
CA CYS A 185 -4.41 -6.93 8.76
C CYS A 185 -4.39 -7.53 10.18
N PHE A 186 -5.36 -7.20 11.03
CA PHE A 186 -5.43 -7.76 12.38
C PHE A 186 -5.91 -9.20 12.36
N ASP A 187 -6.90 -9.54 11.53
CA ASP A 187 -7.42 -10.90 11.40
C ASP A 187 -6.34 -11.84 10.89
N ILE A 188 -5.65 -11.45 9.81
CA ILE A 188 -4.57 -12.23 9.20
C ILE A 188 -3.41 -12.42 10.18
N SER A 189 -3.06 -11.37 10.93
CA SER A 189 -2.02 -11.46 11.97
C SER A 189 -2.42 -12.40 13.11
N THR A 190 -3.68 -12.35 13.57
CA THR A 190 -4.18 -13.27 14.61
C THR A 190 -4.25 -14.71 14.13
N LEU A 191 -4.59 -14.94 12.87
CA LEU A 191 -4.55 -16.25 12.24
C LEU A 191 -3.13 -16.81 12.17
N LEU A 192 -2.19 -16.03 11.63
CA LEU A 192 -0.80 -16.42 11.53
C LEU A 192 -0.22 -16.75 12.91
N CYS A 193 -0.45 -15.87 13.90
CA CYS A 193 0.02 -16.05 15.27
C CYS A 193 -0.60 -17.30 15.93
N SER A 194 -1.90 -17.55 15.72
CA SER A 194 -2.59 -18.75 16.20
C SER A 194 -1.97 -20.04 15.65
N MET A 195 -1.56 -20.04 14.38
CA MET A 195 -0.90 -21.18 13.73
C MET A 195 0.54 -21.38 14.23
N LEU A 196 1.31 -20.30 14.36
CA LEU A 196 2.69 -20.35 14.88
C LEU A 196 2.73 -20.85 16.33
N ILE A 197 1.82 -20.38 17.18
CA ILE A 197 1.68 -20.89 18.55
C ILE A 197 1.29 -22.37 18.54
N GLY A 198 0.44 -22.79 17.61
CA GLY A 198 0.08 -24.20 17.41
C GLY A 198 1.27 -25.09 17.02
N ALA A 199 2.21 -24.55 16.24
CA ALA A 199 3.45 -25.23 15.87
C ALA A 199 4.54 -25.19 16.97
N GLY A 200 4.30 -24.49 18.08
CA GLY A 200 5.21 -24.42 19.23
C GLY A 200 6.16 -23.22 19.22
N TYR A 201 5.96 -22.24 18.33
CA TYR A 201 6.72 -21.00 18.33
C TYR A 201 6.12 -19.98 19.31
N ASP A 202 6.99 -19.20 19.95
CA ASP A 202 6.55 -18.06 20.74
C ASP A 202 6.27 -16.87 19.81
N ALA A 203 5.00 -16.63 19.52
CA ALA A 203 4.55 -15.61 18.58
C ALA A 203 3.56 -14.63 19.24
N PHE A 204 3.67 -13.36 18.85
CA PHE A 204 2.84 -12.28 19.38
C PHE A 204 2.31 -11.39 18.26
N VAL A 205 1.12 -10.84 18.44
CA VAL A 205 0.53 -9.84 17.55
C VAL A 205 0.84 -8.44 18.06
N VAL A 206 1.47 -7.62 17.23
CA VAL A 206 1.79 -6.22 17.53
C VAL A 206 0.89 -5.30 16.73
N SER A 207 0.37 -4.25 17.38
CA SER A 207 -0.46 -3.21 16.75
C SER A 207 0.36 -1.93 16.60
N GLY A 208 0.35 -1.34 15.40
CA GLY A 208 1.10 -0.13 15.07
C GLY A 208 0.59 0.54 13.80
N TYR A 209 1.34 1.53 13.32
CA TYR A 209 1.05 2.23 12.06
C TYR A 209 1.98 1.73 10.96
N ALA A 210 1.44 1.61 9.75
CA ALA A 210 2.18 1.26 8.56
C ALA A 210 1.99 2.32 7.47
N THR A 211 2.88 2.35 6.48
CA THR A 211 2.75 3.24 5.32
C THR A 211 1.53 2.87 4.48
N ARG A 212 1.02 3.83 3.70
CA ARG A 212 -0.14 3.62 2.83
C ARG A 212 0.04 2.43 1.88
N GLU A 213 1.23 2.30 1.30
CA GLU A 213 1.57 1.23 0.36
C GLU A 213 1.39 -0.16 1.01
N VAL A 214 1.88 -0.33 2.24
CA VAL A 214 1.72 -1.58 3.01
C VAL A 214 0.24 -1.83 3.32
N CYS A 215 -0.50 -0.81 3.76
CA CYS A 215 -1.92 -0.93 4.08
C CYS A 215 -2.82 -1.18 2.85
N LEU A 216 -2.38 -0.84 1.64
CA LEU A 216 -3.13 -1.08 0.41
C LEU A 216 -2.65 -2.34 -0.33
N ARG A 217 -1.67 -3.08 0.23
CA ARG A 217 -0.99 -4.18 -0.47
C ARG A 217 -0.53 -3.73 -1.85
N ASP A 218 0.01 -2.52 -1.93
CA ASP A 218 0.48 -1.95 -3.20
C ASP A 218 1.82 -2.58 -3.58
N LEU A 219 1.80 -3.38 -4.64
CA LEU A 219 2.98 -4.05 -5.17
C LEU A 219 3.53 -3.35 -6.43
N SER A 220 3.06 -2.15 -6.76
CA SER A 220 3.46 -1.43 -7.98
C SER A 220 4.98 -1.18 -8.08
N TYR A 221 5.66 -1.03 -6.94
CA TYR A 221 7.12 -0.86 -6.87
C TYR A 221 7.90 -2.17 -6.74
N THR A 222 7.20 -3.30 -6.62
CA THR A 222 7.82 -4.63 -6.53
C THR A 222 8.05 -5.16 -7.94
N LYS A 223 9.26 -5.66 -8.21
CA LYS A 223 9.54 -6.30 -9.50
C LYS A 223 8.59 -7.49 -9.68
N CYS A 224 7.95 -7.55 -10.84
CA CYS A 224 7.10 -8.69 -11.19
C CYS A 224 7.97 -9.96 -11.22
N PRO A 225 7.65 -11.00 -10.43
CA PRO A 225 8.44 -12.24 -10.39
C PRO A 225 8.55 -12.95 -11.74
N PHE A 226 7.60 -12.70 -12.65
CA PHE A 226 7.55 -13.29 -13.99
C PHE A 226 8.28 -12.47 -15.06
N VAL A 227 8.72 -11.25 -14.74
CA VAL A 227 9.54 -10.45 -15.64
C VAL A 227 10.99 -10.79 -15.33
N GLU A 228 11.67 -11.42 -16.28
CA GLU A 228 13.11 -11.62 -16.15
C GLU A 228 13.80 -10.27 -16.06
N ASP A 229 14.77 -10.16 -15.13
CA ASP A 229 15.60 -8.97 -15.07
C ASP A 229 16.37 -8.88 -16.39
N ASP A 230 16.10 -7.86 -17.20
CA ASP A 230 16.91 -7.53 -18.36
C ASP A 230 18.38 -7.58 -17.93
N GLN A 231 19.15 -8.50 -18.49
CA GLN A 231 20.57 -8.58 -18.23
C GLN A 231 21.14 -7.21 -18.56
N LYS A 232 21.51 -6.44 -17.54
CA LYS A 232 22.21 -5.18 -17.72
C LYS A 232 23.53 -5.54 -18.40
N VAL A 233 23.56 -5.41 -19.73
CA VAL A 233 24.77 -5.54 -20.52
C VAL A 233 25.64 -4.37 -20.08
N TYR A 234 26.55 -4.64 -19.15
CA TYR A 234 27.62 -3.70 -18.85
C TYR A 234 28.48 -3.62 -20.09
N LEU A 235 28.19 -2.65 -20.96
CA LEU A 235 29.13 -2.28 -22.01
C LEU A 235 30.42 -1.87 -21.28
N PRO A 236 31.55 -2.56 -21.52
CA PRO A 236 32.80 -2.20 -20.88
C PRO A 236 33.03 -0.73 -21.18
N LEU A 237 33.24 0.08 -20.13
CA LEU A 237 33.61 1.48 -20.29
C LEU A 237 34.77 1.52 -21.28
N LYS A 238 34.52 2.09 -22.46
CA LYS A 238 35.54 2.20 -23.50
C LYS A 238 36.67 3.00 -22.90
N GLN A 239 37.73 2.31 -22.48
CA GLN A 239 38.91 2.96 -21.93
C GLN A 239 39.38 3.94 -23.00
N ARG A 240 39.27 5.25 -22.71
CA ARG A 240 39.79 6.28 -23.61
C ARG A 240 41.29 6.01 -23.65
N LYS A 241 41.80 5.54 -24.80
CA LYS A 241 43.23 5.37 -25.00
C LYS A 241 43.89 6.71 -24.71
N VAL A 242 44.52 6.84 -23.55
CA VAL A 242 45.27 8.04 -23.20
C VAL A 242 46.53 8.02 -24.06
N CYS A 243 46.52 8.76 -25.18
CA CYS A 243 47.74 9.06 -25.91
C CYS A 243 48.61 9.92 -25.00
N ARG A 244 49.63 9.33 -24.37
CA ARG A 244 50.50 10.02 -23.39
C ARG A 244 51.38 11.11 -24.03
N TYR A 245 51.43 11.21 -25.35
CA TYR A 245 52.17 12.25 -26.05
C TYR A 245 51.43 12.62 -27.34
N THR A 246 50.59 13.65 -27.27
CA THR A 246 50.22 14.42 -28.46
C THR A 246 51.09 15.67 -28.44
N PRO A 247 52.08 15.82 -29.34
CA PRO A 247 52.87 17.04 -29.39
C PRO A 247 51.93 18.21 -29.64
N ARG A 248 51.93 19.17 -28.71
CA ARG A 248 51.11 20.37 -28.81
C ARG A 248 51.55 21.14 -30.06
N ALA A 249 50.59 21.61 -30.86
CA ALA A 249 50.91 22.39 -32.06
C ALA A 249 51.83 23.58 -31.68
N PRO A 250 52.85 23.90 -32.50
CA PRO A 250 53.77 24.98 -32.21
C PRO A 250 53.01 26.30 -32.08
N ARG A 251 53.37 27.08 -31.07
CA ARG A 251 52.78 28.41 -30.85
C ARG A 251 53.11 29.29 -32.04
N LEU A 252 52.10 29.77 -32.75
CA LEU A 252 52.30 30.70 -33.84
C LEU A 252 52.62 32.08 -33.25
N PHE A 253 53.87 32.52 -33.42
CA PHE A 253 54.32 33.87 -33.06
C PHE A 253 53.97 34.90 -34.15
N ARG A 254 52.71 34.91 -34.59
CA ARG A 254 52.20 36.03 -35.37
C ARG A 254 51.53 37.00 -34.40
N SER A 255 52.07 38.21 -34.29
CA SER A 255 51.34 39.32 -33.69
C SER A 255 50.17 39.64 -34.61
N GLU A 256 48.95 39.51 -34.10
CA GLU A 256 47.79 40.13 -34.75
C GLU A 256 47.93 41.64 -34.55
N TYR A 257 48.16 42.37 -35.64
CA TYR A 257 48.14 43.83 -35.72
C TYR A 257 47.04 44.22 -36.72
#